data_AF-L8ENC4-F1
#
_entry.id   AF-L8ENC4-F1
#
_cell.length_a   1.000
_cell.length_b   1.000
_cell.length_c   1.000
_cell.angle_alpha   90.00
_cell.angle_beta   90.00
_cell.angle_gamma   90.00
#
_symmetry.space_group_name_H-M   'P 1'
#
loop_
_entity.id
_entity.type
_entity.pdbx_description
1 polymer ?
#
loop_
_entity_poly.entity_id
_entity_poly.type
_entity_poly.pdbx_seq_one_letter_code
_entity_poly.pdbx_strand_id
1 'polypeptide(L)'
;MNVWIAIGVTAVGCYLVKYLGLLVPAGALERPLVQRLAALLPVALLAALTAQETFSDGHHLLLDARVAGVGAAVVALLLRAPFLLVVAVAVAVTAGVRALGG
;
A
#
# COMPACT_ATOMS: atom_id res chain seq x y z
N MET A 1 -3.87 29.05 5.62
CA MET A 1 -5.33 28.88 5.79
C MET A 1 -5.86 27.65 5.04
N ASN A 2 -5.54 27.45 3.76
CA ASN A 2 -5.99 26.28 2.98
C ASN A 2 -5.66 24.90 3.58
N VAL A 3 -4.48 24.72 4.19
CA VAL A 3 -4.11 23.44 4.82
C VAL A 3 -5.05 23.09 5.97
N TRP A 4 -5.41 24.06 6.82
CA TRP A 4 -6.37 23.86 7.90
C TRP A 4 -7.77 23.54 7.40
N ILE A 5 -8.19 24.15 6.29
CA ILE A 5 -9.46 23.82 5.61
C ILE A 5 -9.40 22.40 5.04
N ALA A 6 -8.32 22.01 4.37
CA ALA A 6 -8.14 20.66 3.83
C ALA A 6 -8.20 19.61 4.94
N ILE A 7 -7.47 19.81 6.05
CA ILE A 7 -7.52 18.94 7.22
C ILE A 7 -8.95 18.83 7.78
N GLY A 8 -9.65 19.96 7.93
CA GLY A 8 -11.03 19.98 8.41
C GLY A 8 -11.98 19.20 7.50
N VAL A 9 -11.86 19.37 6.18
CA VAL A 9 -12.65 18.63 5.18
C VAL A 9 -12.33 17.13 5.22
N THR A 10 -11.06 16.73 5.32
CA THR A 10 -10.67 15.32 5.42
C THR A 10 -11.21 14.68 6.71
N ALA A 11 -11.11 15.37 7.84
CA ALA A 11 -11.62 14.87 9.12
C ALA A 11 -13.14 14.65 9.08
N VAL A 12 -13.89 15.64 8.58
CA VAL A 12 -15.34 15.55 8.41
C VAL A 12 -15.72 14.47 7.40
N GLY A 13 -15.01 14.37 6.29
CA GLY A 13 -15.20 13.33 5.27
C GLY A 13 -15.00 11.92 5.83
N CYS A 14 -13.91 11.67 6.58
CA CYS A 14 -13.67 10.39 7.24
C CYS A 14 -14.78 10.06 8.25
N TYR A 15 -15.28 11.05 8.99
CA TYR A 15 -16.39 10.85 9.93
C TYR A 15 -17.69 10.48 9.23
N LEU A 16 -18.03 11.16 8.14
CA LEU A 16 -19.20 10.85 7.30
C LEU A 16 -19.15 9.44 6.73
N VAL A 17 -17.98 9.02 6.21
CA VAL A 17 -17.79 7.65 5.70
C VAL A 17 -17.99 6.61 6.81
N LYS A 18 -17.45 6.85 8.00
CA LYS A 18 -17.68 5.98 9.17
C LYS A 18 -19.16 5.92 9.55
N TYR A 19 -19.84 7.07 9.55
CA TYR A 19 -21.26 7.16 9.84
C TYR A 19 -22.08 6.37 8.82
N LEU A 20 -21.82 6.54 7.52
CA LEU A 20 -22.46 5.75 6.47
C LEU A 20 -22.26 4.24 6.66
N GLY A 21 -21.08 3.81 7.10
CA GLY A 21 -20.82 2.42 7.46
C GLY A 21 -21.70 1.88 8.60
N LEU A 22 -22.07 2.73 9.57
CA LEU A 22 -22.99 2.37 10.66
C LEU A 22 -24.46 2.33 10.21
N LEU A 23 -24.82 3.09 9.17
CA LEU A 23 -26.15 3.08 8.58
C LEU A 23 -26.38 1.90 7.62
N VAL A 24 -25.34 1.12 7.29
CA VAL A 24 -25.47 -0.04 6.41
C VAL A 24 -26.42 -1.07 7.07
N PRO A 25 -27.51 -1.46 6.39
CA PRO A 25 -28.46 -2.44 6.92
C PRO A 25 -27.80 -3.81 7.15
N ALA A 26 -28.18 -4.49 8.24
CA ALA A 26 -27.65 -5.83 8.58
C ALA A 26 -27.79 -6.84 7.42
N GLY A 27 -28.92 -6.81 6.70
CA GLY A 27 -29.17 -7.70 5.56
C GLY A 27 -28.26 -7.46 4.33
N ALA A 28 -27.60 -6.31 4.22
CA ALA A 28 -26.59 -6.07 3.19
C ALA A 28 -25.22 -6.66 3.60
N LEU A 29 -24.92 -6.67 4.90
CA LEU A 29 -23.67 -7.16 5.48
C LEU A 29 -23.66 -8.69 5.66
N GLU A 30 -24.82 -9.32 5.73
CA GLU A 30 -24.99 -10.78 5.81
C GLU A 30 -24.67 -11.51 4.49
N ARG A 31 -24.49 -10.76 3.38
CA ARG A 31 -24.10 -11.35 2.10
C ARG A 31 -22.66 -11.90 2.19
N PRO A 32 -22.43 -13.18 1.85
CA PRO A 32 -21.11 -13.82 2.00
C PRO A 32 -20.01 -13.13 1.16
N LEU A 33 -20.38 -12.52 0.02
CA LEU A 33 -19.45 -11.75 -0.80
C LEU A 33 -19.00 -10.45 -0.11
N VAL A 34 -19.91 -9.75 0.56
CA VAL A 34 -19.60 -8.48 1.24
C VAL A 34 -18.68 -8.72 2.43
N GLN A 35 -18.91 -9.79 3.22
CA GLN A 35 -18.02 -10.15 4.32
C GLN A 35 -16.62 -10.53 3.87
N ARG A 36 -16.50 -11.34 2.80
CA ARG A 36 -15.20 -11.73 2.24
C ARG A 36 -14.43 -10.50 1.73
N LEU A 37 -15.09 -9.59 1.03
CA LEU A 37 -14.46 -8.36 0.55
C LEU A 37 -14.06 -7.44 1.72
N ALA A 38 -14.92 -7.29 2.73
CA ALA A 38 -14.62 -6.47 3.90
C ALA A 38 -13.41 -7.00 4.69
N ALA A 39 -13.25 -8.33 4.80
CA ALA A 39 -12.09 -8.95 5.43
C ALA A 39 -10.79 -8.79 4.62
N LEU A 40 -10.89 -8.74 3.29
CA LEU A 40 -9.74 -8.58 2.39
C LEU A 40 -9.35 -7.11 2.18
N LEU A 41 -10.28 -6.18 2.41
CA LEU A 41 -10.08 -4.74 2.18
C LEU A 41 -8.81 -4.19 2.85
N PRO A 42 -8.53 -4.44 4.15
CA PRO A 42 -7.35 -3.88 4.81
C PRO A 42 -6.05 -4.33 4.14
N VAL A 43 -5.93 -5.62 3.81
CA VAL A 43 -4.73 -6.17 3.18
C VAL A 43 -4.60 -5.64 1.74
N ALA A 44 -5.70 -5.57 0.99
CA ALA A 44 -5.70 -5.02 -0.36
C ALA A 44 -5.32 -3.53 -0.39
N LEU A 45 -5.84 -2.74 0.55
CA LEU A 45 -5.50 -1.32 0.69
C LEU A 45 -4.05 -1.13 1.12
N LEU A 46 -3.53 -1.91 2.08
CA LEU A 46 -2.12 -1.87 2.45
C LEU A 46 -1.20 -2.30 1.32
N ALA A 47 -1.59 -3.32 0.53
CA ALA A 47 -0.85 -3.75 -0.66
C ALA A 47 -0.86 -2.66 -1.74
N ALA A 48 -2.00 -2.02 -1.98
CA ALA A 48 -2.11 -0.90 -2.91
C ALA A 48 -1.30 0.32 -2.43
N LEU A 49 -1.33 0.63 -1.14
CA LEU A 49 -0.58 1.73 -0.55
C LEU A 49 0.92 1.47 -0.60
N THR A 50 1.37 0.27 -0.23
CA THR A 50 2.78 -0.10 -0.37
C THR A 50 3.24 -0.06 -1.82
N ALA A 51 2.42 -0.49 -2.78
CA ALA A 51 2.71 -0.31 -4.20
C ALA A 51 2.81 1.19 -4.53
N GLN A 52 1.81 2.00 -4.18
CA GLN A 52 1.81 3.43 -4.49
C GLN A 52 2.99 4.17 -3.88
N GLU A 53 3.33 3.94 -2.60
CA GLU A 53 4.50 4.50 -1.92
C GLU A 53 5.84 3.95 -2.47
N THR A 54 5.82 2.81 -3.15
CA THR A 54 7.00 2.25 -3.84
C THR A 54 7.17 2.84 -5.24
N PHE A 55 6.06 3.12 -5.95
CA PHE A 55 6.05 3.50 -7.37
C PHE A 55 5.71 4.98 -7.62
N SER A 56 5.31 5.77 -6.61
CA SER A 56 4.84 7.14 -6.77
C SER A 56 5.41 8.06 -5.68
N ASP A 57 6.23 9.03 -6.10
CA ASP A 57 6.59 10.19 -5.29
C ASP A 57 6.15 11.46 -6.04
N GLY A 58 5.04 12.06 -5.57
CA GLY A 58 4.59 13.41 -5.94
C GLY A 58 4.11 13.59 -7.38
N HIS A 59 5.02 13.60 -8.37
CA HIS A 59 4.73 13.98 -9.76
C HIS A 59 5.63 13.34 -10.83
N HIS A 60 6.52 12.41 -10.48
CA HIS A 60 7.40 11.76 -11.46
C HIS A 60 7.33 10.24 -11.34
N LEU A 61 6.93 9.56 -12.42
CA LEU A 61 7.20 8.12 -12.60
C LEU A 61 8.70 7.97 -12.84
N LEU A 62 9.49 8.02 -11.77
CA LEU A 62 10.80 7.41 -11.78
C LEU A 62 10.52 5.91 -11.67
N LEU A 63 10.93 5.12 -12.67
CA LEU A 63 11.16 3.68 -12.49
C LEU A 63 12.31 3.55 -11.48
N ASP A 64 12.01 3.84 -10.20
CA ASP A 64 13.03 4.00 -9.17
C ASP A 64 13.59 2.64 -8.79
N ALA A 65 14.82 2.64 -8.28
CA ALA A 65 15.61 1.50 -7.83
C ALA A 65 14.82 0.49 -6.95
N ARG A 66 13.73 0.94 -6.34
CA ARG A 66 12.81 0.13 -5.53
C ARG A 66 12.10 -0.96 -6.32
N VAL A 67 11.79 -0.75 -7.61
CA VAL A 67 11.16 -1.79 -8.46
C VAL A 67 12.11 -2.98 -8.64
N ALA A 68 13.39 -2.68 -8.87
CA ALA A 68 14.44 -3.69 -8.98
C ALA A 68 14.65 -4.42 -7.63
N GLY A 69 14.63 -3.69 -6.52
CA GLY A 69 14.69 -4.25 -5.17
C GLY A 69 13.53 -5.19 -4.83
N VAL A 70 12.29 -4.79 -5.15
CA VAL A 70 11.09 -5.60 -4.94
C VAL A 70 11.09 -6.82 -5.85
N GLY A 71 11.49 -6.67 -7.12
CA GLY A 71 11.66 -7.80 -8.04
C GLY A 71 12.66 -8.84 -7.50
N ALA A 72 13.80 -8.39 -6.99
CA ALA A 72 14.80 -9.27 -6.38
C ALA A 72 14.28 -9.94 -5.10
N ALA A 73 13.50 -9.23 -4.28
CA ALA A 73 12.85 -9.79 -3.09
C ALA A 73 11.87 -10.93 -3.44
N VAL A 74 11.07 -10.73 -4.49
CA VAL A 74 10.13 -11.74 -5.00
C VAL A 74 10.88 -12.97 -5.48
N VAL A 75 11.99 -12.80 -6.22
CA VAL A 75 12.83 -13.92 -6.68
C VAL A 75 13.43 -14.69 -5.49
N ALA A 76 13.95 -13.99 -4.48
CA ALA A 76 14.49 -14.61 -3.27
C ALA A 76 13.43 -15.38 -2.46
N LEU A 77 12.19 -14.87 -2.41
CA LEU A 77 11.04 -15.54 -1.80
C LEU A 77 10.65 -16.81 -2.57
N LEU A 78 10.64 -16.77 -3.91
CA LEU A 78 10.35 -17.94 -4.74
C LEU A 78 11.41 -19.04 -4.56
N LEU A 79 12.65 -18.66 -4.28
CA LEU A 79 13.75 -19.58 -3.94
C LEU A 79 13.65 -20.14 -2.50
N ARG A 80 12.58 -19.83 -1.75
CA ARG A 80 12.37 -20.21 -0.33
C ARG A 80 13.51 -19.76 0.60
N ALA A 81 14.15 -18.62 0.31
CA ALA A 81 15.18 -18.07 1.17
C ALA A 81 14.59 -17.61 2.53
N PRO A 82 15.36 -17.65 3.64
CA PRO A 82 14.90 -17.13 4.92
C PRO A 82 14.64 -15.62 4.83
N PHE A 83 13.65 -15.13 5.58
CA PHE A 83 13.17 -13.74 5.50
C PHE A 83 14.29 -12.68 5.57
N LEU A 84 15.30 -12.92 6.40
CA LEU A 84 16.45 -12.03 6.55
C LEU A 84 17.27 -11.89 5.24
N LEU A 85 17.43 -12.98 4.50
CA LEU A 85 18.10 -12.98 3.20
C LEU A 85 17.28 -12.22 2.15
N VAL A 86 15.96 -12.41 2.15
CA VAL A 86 15.06 -11.68 1.25
C VAL A 86 15.19 -10.16 1.45
N VAL A 87 15.17 -9.71 2.70
CA VAL A 87 15.32 -8.30 3.05
C VAL A 87 16.72 -7.78 2.68
N ALA A 88 17.78 -8.54 2.98
CA ALA A 88 19.14 -8.15 2.66
C ALA A 88 19.36 -7.98 1.15
N VAL A 89 18.85 -8.91 0.34
CA VAL A 89 18.91 -8.84 -1.13
C VAL A 89 18.12 -7.64 -1.65
N ALA A 90 16.91 -7.42 -1.15
CA ALA A 90 16.07 -6.28 -1.55
C ALA A 90 16.76 -4.94 -1.27
N VAL A 91 17.32 -4.77 -0.06
CA VAL A 91 18.05 -3.56 0.34
C VAL A 91 19.32 -3.38 -0.50
N ALA A 92 20.11 -4.44 -0.69
CA ALA A 92 21.35 -4.37 -1.45
C ALA A 92 21.11 -3.99 -2.93
N VAL A 93 20.10 -4.59 -3.57
CA VAL A 93 19.74 -4.29 -4.96
C VAL A 93 19.21 -2.86 -5.08
N THR A 94 18.34 -2.43 -4.17
CA THR A 94 17.83 -1.05 -4.16
C THR A 94 18.96 -0.04 -3.97
N ALA A 95 19.86 -0.29 -3.01
CA ALA A 95 21.00 0.58 -2.74
C ALA A 95 21.99 0.62 -3.93
N GLY A 96 22.27 -0.53 -4.55
CA GLY A 96 23.16 -0.62 -5.71
C GLY A 96 22.60 0.10 -6.93
N VAL A 97 21.30 -0.08 -7.24
CA VAL A 97 20.66 0.60 -8.37
C VAL A 97 20.58 2.12 -8.11
N ARG A 98 20.36 2.56 -6.87
CA ARG A 98 20.37 3.98 -6.51
C ARG A 98 21.78 4.60 -6.63
N ALA A 99 22.81 3.87 -6.22
CA ALA A 99 24.20 4.32 -6.33
C ALA A 99 24.68 4.42 -7.79
N LEU A 100 24.13 3.59 -8.69
CA LEU A 100 24.43 3.62 -10.13
C LEU A 100 23.52 4.57 -10.92
N GLY A 101 22.32 4.86 -10.41
CA GLY A 101 21.26 5.61 -11.11
C GLY A 101 21.26 7.11 -10.87
N GLY A 102 21.69 7.59 -9.70
CA GLY A 102 21.68 9.02 -9.34
C GLY A 102 20.28 9.55 -9.05
#